data_AF-A0A954EB93-F1
#
_entry.id   AF-A0A954EB93-F1
#
_cell.length_a   1.000
_cell.length_b   1.000
_cell.length_c   1.000
_cell.angle_alpha   90.00
_cell.angle_beta   90.00
_cell.angle_gamma   90.00
#
_symmetry.space_group_name_H-M   'P 1'
#
loop_
_entity.id
_entity.type
_entity.pdbx_description
1 polymer ?
#
loop_
_entity_poly.entity_id
_entity_poly.type
_entity_poly.pdbx_seq_one_letter_code
_entity_poly.pdbx_strand_id
1 'polypeptide(L)'
;YDQTLPLLIEDWRSRWDDDFSFYFVQLANFRAPSTEPGNNDPWPLLQDRMRLVLETTPKTGMAIINDVGEANDIHPKNKHDVGERLALWALAKDYHQKIVYSGPLYLSDVPRGNQVTVKFDHVGTGLKTRDGGELARFEIAGQDQVWHWATARITGKDTVSVSCPEVAQPVAVRYAWASNPEGANLVNSEGLPASVFRTDNWDDVESQADLASLKLQEERGKLAAEIKEIVAKRNQAEPGSEEFNALTARQRELMARFRAMVNPKP
;
A
#
# COMPACT_ATOMS: atom_id res chain seq x y z
N TYR A 1 -2.30 6.24 0.61
CA TYR A 1 -0.89 6.65 0.33
C TYR A 1 -0.49 6.29 -1.09
N ASP A 2 -0.86 5.09 -1.53
CA ASP A 2 -1.04 4.60 -2.90
C ASP A 2 -1.77 5.51 -3.90
N GLN A 3 -2.33 6.65 -3.47
CA GLN A 3 -2.81 7.73 -4.35
C GLN A 3 -1.91 8.97 -4.29
N THR A 4 -1.51 9.38 -3.09
CA THR A 4 -0.77 10.64 -2.86
C THR A 4 0.69 10.56 -3.31
N LEU A 5 1.38 9.43 -3.11
CA LEU A 5 2.77 9.27 -3.56
C LEU A 5 2.86 9.23 -5.11
N PRO A 6 2.03 8.47 -5.84
CA PRO A 6 1.99 8.54 -7.29
C PRO A 6 1.80 9.96 -7.83
N LEU A 7 0.85 10.72 -7.27
CA LEU A 7 0.63 12.12 -7.67
C LEU A 7 1.85 13.01 -7.45
N LEU A 8 2.59 12.81 -6.36
CA LEU A 8 3.84 13.53 -6.11
C LEU A 8 4.91 13.17 -7.16
N ILE A 9 5.05 11.87 -7.45
CA ILE A 9 6.02 11.38 -8.45
C ILE A 9 5.69 11.96 -9.83
N GLU A 10 4.42 11.94 -10.24
CA GLU A 10 3.96 12.48 -11.52
C GLU A 10 4.14 14.01 -11.60
N ASP A 11 3.81 14.76 -10.54
CA ASP A 11 4.03 16.21 -10.49
C ASP A 11 5.51 16.54 -10.64
N TRP A 12 6.39 15.79 -9.98
CA TRP A 12 7.83 15.98 -10.10
C TRP A 12 8.30 15.68 -11.54
N ARG A 13 7.99 14.50 -12.08
CA ARG A 13 8.37 14.15 -13.46
C ARG A 13 7.92 15.18 -14.48
N SER A 14 6.70 15.72 -14.31
CA SER A 14 6.16 16.80 -15.14
C SER A 14 6.95 18.11 -15.03
N ARG A 15 7.31 18.53 -13.81
CA ARG A 15 8.07 19.78 -13.59
C ARG A 15 9.50 19.71 -14.10
N TRP A 16 10.12 18.54 -14.01
CA TRP A 16 11.49 18.30 -14.48
C TRP A 16 11.56 17.92 -15.95
N ASP A 17 10.43 17.67 -16.61
CA ASP A 17 10.35 17.14 -17.99
C ASP A 17 11.22 15.87 -18.17
N ASP A 18 11.20 14.99 -17.16
CA ASP A 18 11.96 13.76 -17.13
C ASP A 18 11.18 12.66 -16.41
N ASP A 19 11.13 11.47 -17.00
CA ASP A 19 10.51 10.28 -16.44
C ASP A 19 11.50 9.54 -15.53
N PHE A 20 12.20 10.22 -14.62
CA PHE A 20 13.26 9.60 -13.83
C PHE A 20 12.76 8.47 -12.91
N SER A 21 13.65 7.53 -12.60
CA SER A 21 13.37 6.45 -11.64
C SER A 21 13.20 7.01 -10.22
N PHE A 22 12.17 6.55 -9.51
CA PHE A 22 11.82 7.03 -8.18
C PHE A 22 11.84 5.89 -7.15
N TYR A 23 12.85 5.87 -6.29
CA TYR A 23 13.01 4.82 -5.27
C TYR A 23 12.71 5.36 -3.88
N PHE A 24 11.85 4.65 -3.14
CA PHE A 24 11.38 5.06 -1.82
C PHE A 24 11.56 3.94 -0.79
N VAL A 25 11.44 4.29 0.48
CA VAL A 25 11.67 3.37 1.60
C VAL A 25 10.34 3.09 2.27
N GLN A 26 9.96 1.82 2.39
CA GLN A 26 8.79 1.42 3.20
C GLN A 26 9.00 1.86 4.65
N LEU A 27 7.95 2.15 5.40
CA LEU A 27 8.15 2.46 6.82
C LEU A 27 8.78 1.29 7.57
N ALA A 28 9.68 1.60 8.51
CA ALA A 28 10.30 0.62 9.39
C ALA A 28 9.28 0.02 10.38
N ASN A 29 9.63 -1.06 11.07
CA ASN A 29 8.89 -1.46 12.26
C ASN A 29 9.09 -0.46 13.40
N PHE A 30 8.03 -0.22 14.18
CA PHE A 30 7.98 0.75 15.26
C PHE A 30 6.99 0.27 16.35
N ARG A 31 7.12 0.77 17.59
CA ARG A 31 6.30 0.39 18.77
C ARG A 31 6.57 -1.02 19.30
N ALA A 32 5.89 -1.35 20.40
CA ALA A 32 5.93 -2.68 21.00
C ALA A 32 5.38 -3.74 20.01
N PRO A 33 5.95 -4.95 20.00
CA PRO A 33 5.45 -6.05 19.18
C PRO A 33 3.99 -6.36 19.47
N SER A 34 3.21 -6.70 18.43
CA SER A 34 1.87 -7.26 18.66
C SER A 34 1.96 -8.70 19.12
N THR A 35 1.11 -9.07 20.07
CA THR A 35 1.00 -10.44 20.60
C THR A 35 -0.22 -11.19 20.04
N GLU A 36 -1.16 -10.48 19.43
CA GLU A 36 -2.43 -11.01 18.89
C GLU A 36 -2.58 -10.70 17.39
N PRO A 37 -3.35 -11.52 16.65
CA PRO A 37 -3.72 -11.24 15.26
C PRO A 37 -4.84 -10.20 15.18
N GLY A 38 -5.11 -9.69 13.98
CA GLY A 38 -6.22 -8.75 13.73
C GLY A 38 -5.97 -7.37 14.33
N ASN A 39 -4.71 -6.95 14.40
CA ASN A 39 -4.36 -5.64 14.92
C ASN A 39 -4.95 -4.53 14.01
N ASN A 40 -5.71 -3.61 14.60
CA ASN A 40 -6.33 -2.48 13.92
C ASN A 40 -5.37 -1.26 13.78
N ASP A 41 -4.07 -1.52 13.75
CA ASP A 41 -3.04 -0.49 13.64
C ASP A 41 -2.95 0.03 12.19
N PRO A 42 -3.03 1.35 11.95
CA PRO A 42 -2.90 1.92 10.61
C PRO A 42 -1.48 1.81 10.02
N TRP A 43 -0.47 1.46 10.81
CA TRP A 43 0.92 1.34 10.33
C TRP A 43 1.14 0.27 9.26
N PRO A 44 0.75 -1.02 9.45
CA PRO A 44 0.86 -2.03 8.40
C PRO A 44 -0.01 -1.70 7.17
N LEU A 45 -1.15 -1.03 7.36
CA LEU A 45 -1.93 -0.53 6.23
C LEU A 45 -1.14 0.47 5.41
N LEU A 46 -0.46 1.43 6.04
CA LEU A 46 0.40 2.37 5.34
C LEU A 46 1.55 1.65 4.63
N GLN A 47 2.20 0.67 5.26
CA GLN A 47 3.26 -0.14 4.63
C GLN A 47 2.76 -0.91 3.40
N ASP A 48 1.55 -1.47 3.46
CA ASP A 48 0.91 -2.14 2.31
C ASP A 48 0.52 -1.14 1.22
N ARG A 49 -0.03 0.04 1.56
CA ARG A 49 -0.28 1.09 0.57
C ARG A 49 1.01 1.58 -0.10
N MET A 50 2.14 1.61 0.60
CA MET A 50 3.44 1.90 -0.01
C MET A 50 3.85 0.82 -1.02
N ARG A 51 3.60 -0.46 -0.73
CA ARG A 51 3.85 -1.58 -1.65
C ARG A 51 3.03 -1.43 -2.94
N LEU A 52 1.74 -1.07 -2.83
CA LEU A 52 0.84 -0.92 -3.99
C LEU A 52 1.29 0.17 -4.98
N VAL A 53 2.11 1.14 -4.56
CA VAL A 53 2.69 2.14 -5.47
C VAL A 53 3.55 1.49 -6.56
N LEU A 54 4.20 0.36 -6.26
CA LEU A 54 4.99 -0.39 -7.24
C LEU A 54 4.13 -0.94 -8.39
N GLU A 55 2.86 -1.23 -8.13
CA GLU A 55 1.93 -1.78 -9.11
C GLU A 55 1.33 -0.68 -10.00
N THR A 56 1.13 0.51 -9.45
CA THR A 56 0.42 1.61 -10.12
C THR A 56 1.35 2.65 -10.76
N THR A 57 2.61 2.73 -10.32
CA THR A 57 3.54 3.79 -10.74
C THR A 57 4.82 3.21 -11.35
N PRO A 58 4.99 3.27 -12.69
CA PRO A 58 6.18 2.77 -13.36
C PRO A 58 7.48 3.48 -12.94
N LYS A 59 8.61 2.79 -13.18
CA LYS A 59 9.96 3.22 -12.80
C LYS A 59 10.07 3.58 -11.32
N THR A 60 9.41 2.80 -10.48
CA THR A 60 9.54 2.88 -9.02
C THR A 60 10.21 1.64 -8.45
N GLY A 61 10.62 1.76 -7.19
CA GLY A 61 11.28 0.72 -6.43
C GLY A 61 11.16 1.03 -4.94
N MET A 62 11.09 0.00 -4.12
CA MET A 62 10.86 0.13 -2.68
C MET A 62 11.87 -0.69 -1.89
N ALA A 63 12.59 -0.04 -0.98
CA ALA A 63 13.33 -0.75 0.05
C ALA A 63 12.36 -1.17 1.16
N ILE A 64 12.13 -2.47 1.29
CA ILE A 64 11.39 -3.10 2.41
C ILE A 64 12.30 -3.03 3.64
N ILE A 65 11.83 -2.51 4.77
CA ILE A 65 12.67 -2.30 5.97
C ILE A 65 11.92 -2.56 7.30
N ASN A 66 10.85 -3.34 7.25
CA ASN A 66 10.07 -3.75 8.43
C ASN A 66 10.85 -4.70 9.39
N ASP A 67 12.10 -5.05 9.07
CA ASP A 67 12.99 -5.91 9.84
C ASP A 67 14.20 -5.20 10.46
N VAL A 68 14.42 -3.91 10.16
CA VAL A 68 15.60 -3.14 10.62
C VAL A 68 15.24 -1.88 11.42
N GLY A 69 13.98 -1.75 11.85
CA GLY A 69 13.46 -0.75 12.77
C GLY A 69 13.77 -0.99 14.25
N GLU A 70 13.38 -0.04 15.10
CA GLU A 70 13.53 -0.14 16.56
C GLU A 70 12.17 0.09 17.24
N ALA A 71 11.80 -0.77 18.20
CA ALA A 71 10.50 -0.71 18.88
C ALA A 71 10.24 0.66 19.56
N ASN A 72 11.30 1.30 20.06
CA ASN A 72 11.21 2.55 20.82
C ASN A 72 11.70 3.78 20.03
N ASP A 73 12.12 3.61 18.76
CA ASP A 73 12.60 4.71 17.92
C ASP A 73 12.18 4.51 16.47
N ILE A 74 11.42 5.47 15.95
CA ILE A 74 10.97 5.52 14.56
C ILE A 74 12.14 5.77 13.58
N HIS A 75 13.32 6.15 14.08
CA HIS A 75 14.53 6.39 13.28
C HIS A 75 15.52 5.21 13.39
N PRO A 76 15.43 4.17 12.55
CA PRO A 76 16.33 3.02 12.64
C PRO A 76 17.80 3.42 12.53
N LYS A 77 18.66 2.93 13.41
CA LYS A 77 20.11 3.20 13.33
C LYS A 77 20.77 2.52 12.14
N ASN A 78 20.26 1.36 11.73
CA ASN A 78 20.76 0.66 10.55
C ASN A 78 20.26 1.35 9.27
N LYS A 79 20.93 2.43 8.86
CA LYS A 79 20.71 3.10 7.58
C LYS A 79 21.46 2.43 6.41
N HIS A 80 22.43 1.57 6.72
CA HIS A 80 23.26 0.91 5.72
C HIS A 80 22.41 -0.03 4.87
N ASP A 81 21.67 -0.95 5.50
CA ASP A 81 20.82 -1.91 4.79
C ASP A 81 19.73 -1.20 3.98
N VAL A 82 19.20 -0.08 4.48
CA VAL A 82 18.22 0.74 3.75
C VAL A 82 18.83 1.26 2.44
N GLY A 83 20.04 1.82 2.51
CA GLY A 83 20.77 2.33 1.35
C GLY A 83 21.13 1.22 0.36
N GLU A 84 21.62 0.08 0.85
CA GLU A 84 21.93 -1.08 0.01
C GLU A 84 20.69 -1.59 -0.72
N ARG A 85 19.56 -1.73 -0.03
CA ARG A 85 18.30 -2.18 -0.63
C ARG A 85 17.80 -1.23 -1.72
N LEU A 86 17.95 0.10 -1.55
CA LEU A 86 17.67 1.07 -2.61
C LEU A 86 18.67 0.98 -3.77
N ALA A 87 19.96 0.79 -3.48
CA ALA A 87 20.99 0.67 -4.49
C ALA A 87 20.76 -0.56 -5.38
N LEU A 88 20.26 -1.67 -4.83
CA LEU A 88 19.91 -2.85 -5.61
C LEU A 88 18.86 -2.54 -6.70
N TRP A 89 17.84 -1.74 -6.40
CA TRP A 89 16.84 -1.30 -7.38
C TRP A 89 17.50 -0.51 -8.51
N ALA A 90 18.33 0.48 -8.19
CA ALA A 90 19.05 1.27 -9.18
C ALA A 90 19.97 0.40 -10.05
N LEU A 91 20.77 -0.47 -9.42
CA LEU A 91 21.70 -1.36 -10.11
C LEU A 91 20.98 -2.27 -11.11
N ALA A 92 19.84 -2.83 -10.73
CA ALA A 92 19.08 -3.71 -11.61
C ALA A 92 18.29 -2.97 -12.70
N LYS A 93 17.61 -1.87 -12.34
CA LYS A 93 16.65 -1.20 -13.24
C LYS A 93 17.28 -0.12 -14.11
N ASP A 94 18.23 0.63 -13.56
CA ASP A 94 18.87 1.76 -14.25
C ASP A 94 20.24 1.39 -14.82
N TYR A 95 21.02 0.54 -14.12
CA TYR A 95 22.33 0.07 -14.58
C TYR A 95 22.30 -1.33 -15.22
N HIS A 96 21.11 -1.92 -15.36
CA HIS A 96 20.86 -3.18 -16.06
C HIS A 96 21.68 -4.37 -15.57
N GLN A 97 22.07 -4.38 -14.31
CA GLN A 97 22.74 -5.53 -13.71
C GLN A 97 21.74 -6.66 -13.47
N LYS A 98 22.15 -7.89 -13.81
CA LYS A 98 21.32 -9.10 -13.61
C LYS A 98 21.48 -9.59 -12.16
N ILE A 99 20.84 -8.90 -11.22
CA ILE A 99 20.88 -9.20 -9.78
C ILE A 99 19.46 -9.29 -9.20
N VAL A 100 19.33 -9.92 -8.03
CA VAL A 100 18.09 -9.87 -7.24
C VAL A 100 18.05 -8.53 -6.50
N TYR A 101 16.94 -7.81 -6.63
CA TYR A 101 16.86 -6.40 -6.21
C TYR A 101 15.71 -6.04 -5.27
N SER A 102 14.84 -7.00 -4.95
CA SER A 102 13.77 -6.84 -3.97
C SER A 102 13.55 -8.16 -3.26
N GLY A 103 12.99 -8.10 -2.05
CA GLY A 103 12.45 -9.27 -1.38
C GLY A 103 11.05 -9.64 -1.86
N PRO A 104 10.46 -10.73 -1.35
CA PRO A 104 9.18 -11.23 -1.82
C PRO A 104 8.08 -10.17 -1.76
N LEU A 105 7.38 -9.98 -2.87
CA LEU A 105 6.20 -9.13 -2.95
C LEU A 105 4.97 -10.02 -3.18
N TYR A 106 3.90 -9.77 -2.45
CA TYR A 106 2.62 -10.41 -2.70
C TYR A 106 2.20 -10.24 -4.17
N LEU A 107 1.79 -11.33 -4.81
CA LEU A 107 1.34 -11.34 -6.21
C LEU A 107 -0.13 -11.73 -6.33
N SER A 108 -0.55 -12.80 -5.67
CA SER A 108 -1.93 -13.30 -5.74
C SER A 108 -2.20 -14.33 -4.65
N ASP A 109 -3.46 -14.56 -4.32
CA ASP A 109 -3.88 -15.66 -3.47
C ASP A 109 -5.02 -16.49 -4.09
N VAL A 110 -5.10 -17.76 -3.68
CA VAL A 110 -6.18 -18.67 -4.10
C VAL A 110 -6.65 -19.49 -2.89
N PRO A 111 -7.88 -19.26 -2.40
CA PRO A 111 -8.52 -20.14 -1.43
C PRO A 111 -8.74 -21.54 -2.02
N ARG A 112 -8.36 -22.58 -1.28
CA ARG A 112 -8.53 -24.00 -1.65
C ARG A 112 -8.92 -24.81 -0.41
N GLY A 113 -10.20 -25.15 -0.29
CA GLY A 113 -10.69 -25.87 0.89
C GLY A 113 -10.51 -25.03 2.16
N ASN A 114 -9.73 -25.54 3.11
CA ASN A 114 -9.45 -24.90 4.40
C ASN A 114 -8.10 -24.15 4.45
N GLN A 115 -7.50 -23.85 3.30
CA GLN A 115 -6.24 -23.12 3.20
C GLN A 115 -6.27 -22.07 2.09
N VAL A 116 -5.39 -21.09 2.19
CA VAL A 116 -5.13 -20.12 1.14
C VAL A 116 -3.71 -20.33 0.63
N THR A 117 -3.55 -20.44 -0.70
CA THR A 117 -2.22 -20.45 -1.32
C THR A 117 -1.87 -19.04 -1.75
N VAL A 118 -0.84 -18.47 -1.14
CA VAL A 118 -0.30 -17.14 -1.48
C VAL A 118 0.91 -17.31 -2.40
N LYS A 119 0.93 -16.55 -3.49
CA LYS A 119 2.02 -16.49 -4.45
C LYS A 119 2.77 -15.17 -4.32
N PHE A 120 4.09 -15.24 -4.49
CA PHE A 120 4.98 -14.10 -4.39
C PHE A 120 5.76 -13.89 -5.69
N ASP A 121 6.04 -12.64 -6.02
CA ASP A 121 7.11 -12.26 -6.95
C ASP A 121 8.40 -11.95 -6.17
N HIS A 122 9.49 -11.64 -6.87
CA HIS A 122 10.79 -11.24 -6.28
C HIS A 122 11.39 -12.28 -5.31
N VAL A 123 11.15 -13.55 -5.60
CA VAL A 123 11.61 -14.67 -4.76
C VAL A 123 13.05 -15.09 -5.03
N GLY A 124 13.73 -14.50 -6.02
CA GLY A 124 15.09 -14.88 -6.42
C GLY A 124 15.20 -16.37 -6.75
N THR A 125 16.10 -17.10 -6.08
CA THR A 125 16.18 -18.56 -6.22
C THR A 125 15.07 -19.32 -5.48
N GLY A 126 14.33 -18.69 -4.58
CA GLY A 126 13.17 -19.25 -3.89
C GLY A 126 12.93 -18.62 -2.51
N LEU A 127 11.79 -18.93 -1.90
CA LEU A 127 11.45 -18.50 -0.55
C LEU A 127 12.21 -19.30 0.52
N LYS A 128 12.55 -18.65 1.64
CA LYS A 128 13.04 -19.32 2.86
C LYS A 128 12.63 -18.55 4.12
N THR A 129 12.91 -19.11 5.28
CA THR A 129 12.86 -18.39 6.56
C THR A 129 14.24 -17.83 6.90
N ARG A 130 14.28 -16.62 7.48
CA ARG A 130 15.52 -15.94 7.86
C ARG A 130 16.31 -16.73 8.90
N ASP A 131 15.62 -17.39 9.81
CA ASP A 131 16.13 -18.09 10.98
C ASP A 131 16.14 -19.62 10.84
N GLY A 132 15.65 -20.16 9.72
CA GLY A 132 15.48 -21.60 9.52
C GLY A 132 14.32 -22.22 10.30
N GLY A 133 13.52 -21.40 10.98
CA GLY A 133 12.33 -21.84 11.73
C GLY A 133 11.10 -22.03 10.84
N GLU A 134 9.95 -22.27 11.48
CA GLU A 134 8.64 -22.23 10.81
C GLU A 134 8.29 -20.78 10.41
N LEU A 135 7.49 -20.62 9.34
CA LEU A 135 7.01 -19.29 8.95
C LEU A 135 6.12 -18.71 10.05
N ALA A 136 6.44 -17.49 10.46
CA ALA A 136 5.70 -16.76 11.48
C ALA A 136 5.00 -15.53 10.88
N ARG A 137 4.12 -14.91 11.68
CA ARG A 137 3.44 -13.64 11.38
C ARG A 137 2.51 -13.70 10.16
N PHE A 138 1.94 -14.87 9.88
CA PHE A 138 0.78 -15.01 9.02
C PHE A 138 -0.50 -15.03 9.85
N GLU A 139 -1.51 -14.31 9.37
CA GLU A 139 -2.84 -14.24 9.95
C GLU A 139 -3.85 -14.60 8.87
N ILE A 140 -4.93 -15.28 9.26
CA ILE A 140 -5.96 -15.77 8.34
C ILE A 140 -7.35 -15.54 8.92
N ALA A 141 -8.31 -15.21 8.08
CA ALA A 141 -9.69 -14.97 8.48
C ALA A 141 -10.71 -15.61 7.53
N GLY A 142 -11.87 -15.95 8.09
CA GLY A 142 -13.06 -16.36 7.36
C GLY A 142 -13.93 -15.16 6.96
N GLN A 143 -15.15 -15.44 6.49
CA GLN A 143 -16.12 -14.38 6.13
C GLN A 143 -16.62 -13.58 7.35
N ASP A 144 -16.42 -14.10 8.56
CA ASP A 144 -16.72 -13.43 9.83
C ASP A 144 -15.72 -12.32 10.19
N GLN A 145 -14.63 -12.19 9.41
CA GLN A 145 -13.57 -11.20 9.58
C GLN A 145 -12.84 -11.31 10.93
N VAL A 146 -12.91 -12.48 11.57
CA VAL A 146 -12.15 -12.77 12.79
C VAL A 146 -10.78 -13.30 12.40
N TRP A 147 -9.74 -12.59 12.80
CA TRP A 147 -8.35 -12.94 12.48
C TRP A 147 -7.80 -13.97 13.48
N HIS A 148 -7.12 -14.97 12.94
CA HIS A 148 -6.40 -15.99 13.71
C HIS A 148 -4.94 -16.07 13.27
N TRP A 149 -4.04 -16.39 14.20
CA TRP A 149 -2.69 -16.81 13.82
C TRP A 149 -2.77 -18.05 12.95
N ALA A 150 -2.00 -18.06 11.85
CA ALA A 150 -2.05 -19.13 10.87
C ALA A 150 -0.76 -19.94 10.85
N THR A 151 -0.89 -21.25 10.61
CA THR A 151 0.24 -22.07 10.20
C THR A 151 0.53 -21.81 8.73
N ALA A 152 1.75 -21.38 8.43
CA ALA A 152 2.21 -21.14 7.07
C ALA A 152 3.35 -22.09 6.68
N ARG A 153 3.34 -22.58 5.44
CA ARG A 153 4.38 -23.49 4.91
C ARG A 153 4.76 -23.10 3.49
N ILE A 154 6.06 -23.03 3.21
CA ILE A 154 6.57 -22.88 1.84
C ILE A 154 6.28 -24.18 1.10
N THR A 155 5.45 -24.12 0.04
CA THR A 155 5.00 -25.29 -0.73
C THR A 155 5.57 -25.36 -2.14
N GLY A 156 6.32 -24.34 -2.53
CA GLY A 156 6.95 -24.23 -3.84
C GLY A 156 8.02 -23.15 -3.84
N LYS A 157 8.63 -22.90 -5.00
CA LYS A 157 9.65 -21.86 -5.14
C LYS A 157 9.13 -20.48 -4.71
N ASP A 158 7.88 -20.19 -5.05
CA ASP A 158 7.24 -18.88 -4.97
C ASP A 158 5.88 -18.92 -4.25
N THR A 159 5.54 -20.02 -3.57
CA THR A 159 4.23 -20.22 -2.95
C THR A 159 4.31 -20.59 -1.47
N VAL A 160 3.39 -20.02 -0.71
CA VAL A 160 3.14 -20.35 0.71
C VAL A 160 1.70 -20.81 0.86
N SER A 161 1.49 -21.93 1.54
CA SER A 161 0.17 -22.37 2.00
C SER A 161 -0.08 -21.86 3.41
N VAL A 162 -1.24 -21.26 3.66
CA VAL A 162 -1.63 -20.66 4.93
C VAL A 162 -2.95 -21.27 5.39
N SER A 163 -3.02 -21.75 6.63
CA SER A 163 -4.21 -22.44 7.17
C SER A 163 -4.33 -22.28 8.68
N CYS A 164 -5.55 -22.37 9.20
CA CYS A 164 -5.85 -22.36 10.63
C CYS A 164 -7.03 -23.33 10.90
N PRO A 165 -6.91 -24.30 11.83
CA PRO A 165 -8.00 -25.23 12.15
C PRO A 165 -9.31 -24.54 12.57
N GLU A 166 -9.21 -23.37 13.18
CA GLU A 166 -10.34 -22.54 13.61
C GLU A 166 -11.04 -21.84 12.44
N VAL A 167 -10.38 -21.73 11.27
CA VAL A 167 -10.91 -21.07 10.07
C VAL A 167 -11.16 -22.10 8.96
N ALA A 168 -12.35 -22.72 8.99
CA ALA A 168 -12.70 -23.79 8.06
C ALA A 168 -12.82 -23.33 6.58
N GLN A 169 -13.19 -22.07 6.34
CA GLN A 169 -13.36 -21.49 5.01
C GLN A 169 -12.65 -20.12 4.96
N PRO A 170 -11.32 -20.11 4.80
CA PRO A 170 -10.57 -18.87 4.80
C PRO A 170 -10.81 -18.08 3.51
N VAL A 171 -10.93 -16.76 3.66
CA VAL A 171 -11.14 -15.82 2.55
C VAL A 171 -10.10 -14.71 2.50
N ALA A 172 -9.28 -14.58 3.55
CA ALA A 172 -8.32 -13.49 3.67
C ALA A 172 -7.05 -13.94 4.40
N VAL A 173 -5.90 -13.40 3.98
CA VAL A 173 -4.59 -13.58 4.61
C VAL A 173 -3.90 -12.23 4.78
N ARG A 174 -3.17 -12.08 5.88
CA ARG A 174 -2.25 -10.98 6.13
C ARG A 174 -0.87 -11.52 6.53
N TYR A 175 0.19 -10.79 6.18
CA TYR A 175 1.55 -11.09 6.61
C TYR A 175 2.20 -9.86 7.23
N ALA A 176 2.88 -10.07 8.37
CA ALA A 176 3.59 -9.03 9.10
C ALA A 176 2.70 -7.81 9.42
N TRP A 177 1.43 -8.04 9.73
CA TRP A 177 0.40 -7.01 9.92
C TRP A 177 0.42 -6.39 11.33
N ALA A 178 1.48 -5.64 11.64
CA ALA A 178 1.58 -4.87 12.88
C ALA A 178 2.59 -3.72 12.71
N SER A 179 2.51 -2.68 13.56
CA SER A 179 3.59 -1.67 13.60
C SER A 179 4.95 -2.32 13.87
N ASN A 180 4.99 -3.34 14.72
CA ASN A 180 6.18 -4.15 14.95
C ASN A 180 5.86 -5.64 14.81
N PRO A 181 6.11 -6.23 13.63
CA PRO A 181 5.88 -7.64 13.38
C PRO A 181 7.11 -8.47 13.80
N GLU A 182 7.55 -8.32 15.05
CA GLU A 182 8.69 -9.09 15.57
C GLU A 182 8.48 -10.59 15.33
N GLY A 183 9.52 -11.25 14.82
CA GLY A 183 9.46 -12.64 14.37
C GLY A 183 9.05 -12.84 12.90
N ALA A 184 8.66 -11.79 12.15
CA ALA A 184 8.41 -11.90 10.72
C ALA A 184 9.69 -12.35 9.98
N ASN A 185 9.66 -13.56 9.42
CA ASN A 185 10.86 -14.25 8.96
C ASN A 185 10.81 -14.71 7.50
N LEU A 186 9.75 -14.43 6.72
CA LEU A 186 9.74 -14.72 5.29
C LEU A 186 10.72 -13.81 4.56
N VAL A 187 11.67 -14.43 3.86
CA VAL A 187 12.67 -13.76 3.01
C VAL A 187 12.79 -14.54 1.69
N ASN A 188 13.38 -13.92 0.68
CA ASN A 188 13.92 -14.70 -0.44
C ASN A 188 15.25 -15.36 -0.06
N SER A 189 15.75 -16.24 -0.92
CA SER A 189 16.98 -17.00 -0.68
C SER A 189 18.22 -16.11 -0.53
N GLU A 190 18.19 -14.92 -1.12
CA GLU A 190 19.21 -13.88 -1.05
C GLU A 190 19.12 -13.06 0.25
N GLY A 191 18.12 -13.31 1.09
CA GLY A 191 17.99 -12.72 2.42
C GLY A 191 17.20 -11.41 2.48
N LEU A 192 16.60 -10.96 1.37
CA LEU A 192 15.77 -9.76 1.35
C LEU A 192 14.37 -10.07 1.93
N PRO A 193 13.84 -9.21 2.83
CA PRO A 193 12.57 -9.45 3.52
C PRO A 193 11.35 -9.34 2.62
N ALA A 194 10.33 -10.13 2.92
CA ALA A 194 9.02 -9.97 2.31
C ALA A 194 8.32 -8.70 2.83
N SER A 195 7.65 -7.99 1.93
CA SER A 195 6.84 -6.83 2.30
C SER A 195 5.60 -7.25 3.09
N VAL A 196 5.16 -6.38 3.99
CA VAL A 196 3.81 -6.43 4.56
C VAL A 196 2.78 -6.47 3.43
N PHE A 197 1.75 -7.30 3.59
CA PHE A 197 0.61 -7.35 2.68
C PHE A 197 -0.67 -7.80 3.36
N ARG A 198 -1.79 -7.54 2.70
CA ARG A 198 -3.12 -8.11 2.97
C ARG A 198 -3.77 -8.59 1.67
N THR A 199 -4.67 -9.56 1.74
CA THR A 199 -5.48 -10.00 0.57
C THR A 199 -6.92 -9.51 0.62
N ASP A 200 -7.36 -8.98 1.76
CA ASP A 200 -8.68 -8.39 1.94
C ASP A 200 -8.69 -6.88 1.69
N ASN A 201 -9.88 -6.31 1.55
CA ASN A 201 -10.13 -4.88 1.37
C ASN A 201 -11.05 -4.30 2.45
N TRP A 202 -11.13 -4.95 3.61
CA TRP A 202 -11.97 -4.57 4.74
C TRP A 202 -11.53 -3.25 5.39
N ASP A 203 -12.48 -2.57 6.01
CA ASP A 203 -12.31 -1.27 6.66
C ASP A 203 -12.04 -1.39 8.17
N ASP A 204 -11.49 -2.52 8.61
CA ASP A 204 -11.18 -2.85 10.01
C ASP A 204 -9.99 -2.08 10.60
N VAL A 205 -9.29 -1.29 9.77
CA VAL A 205 -8.11 -0.49 10.15
C VAL A 205 -8.30 1.01 9.90
N GLU A 206 -9.13 1.39 8.92
CA GLU A 206 -9.46 2.80 8.65
C GLU A 206 -10.64 3.20 9.54
N SER A 207 -10.52 4.28 10.31
CA SER A 207 -11.66 4.70 11.14
C SER A 207 -12.83 5.14 10.25
N GLN A 208 -14.06 4.99 10.72
CA GLN A 208 -15.22 5.51 9.97
C GLN A 208 -15.12 7.03 9.70
N ALA A 209 -14.42 7.76 10.57
CA ALA A 209 -14.14 9.18 10.35
C ALA A 209 -13.14 9.41 9.21
N ASP A 210 -12.12 8.57 9.08
CA ASP A 210 -11.16 8.63 7.98
C ASP A 210 -11.83 8.29 6.64
N LEU A 211 -12.68 7.26 6.61
CA LEU A 211 -13.45 6.88 5.42
C LEU A 211 -14.42 7.98 4.99
N ALA A 212 -15.12 8.61 5.95
CA ALA A 212 -16.01 9.73 5.66
C ALA A 212 -15.23 10.94 5.12
N SER A 213 -14.06 11.22 5.70
CA SER A 213 -13.16 12.28 5.24
C SER A 213 -12.63 12.02 3.82
N LEU A 214 -12.22 10.78 3.52
CA LEU A 214 -11.76 10.37 2.19
C LEU A 214 -12.87 10.49 1.14
N LYS A 215 -14.07 9.98 1.44
CA LYS A 215 -15.25 10.12 0.56
C LYS A 215 -15.56 11.60 0.30
N LEU A 216 -15.52 12.43 1.34
CA LEU A 216 -15.72 13.87 1.22
C LEU A 216 -14.64 14.52 0.34
N GLN A 217 -13.37 14.11 0.49
CA GLN A 217 -12.26 14.59 -0.35
C GLN A 217 -12.44 14.17 -1.82
N GLU A 218 -12.84 12.93 -2.10
CA GLU A 218 -13.12 12.45 -3.46
C GLU A 218 -14.27 13.22 -4.11
N GLU A 219 -15.40 13.37 -3.41
CA GLU A 219 -16.55 14.14 -3.88
C GLU A 219 -16.16 15.60 -4.16
N ARG A 220 -15.38 16.18 -3.26
CA ARG A 220 -14.85 17.53 -3.41
C ARG A 220 -13.90 17.64 -4.59
N GLY A 221 -13.06 16.64 -4.84
CA GLY A 221 -12.18 16.55 -6.01
C GLY A 221 -12.94 16.49 -7.33
N LYS A 222 -13.98 15.65 -7.41
CA LYS A 222 -14.88 15.56 -8.57
C LYS A 222 -15.57 16.89 -8.83
N LEU A 223 -16.08 17.52 -7.78
CA LEU A 223 -16.75 18.82 -7.87
C LEU A 223 -15.78 19.93 -8.31
N ALA A 224 -14.54 19.92 -7.84
CA ALA A 224 -13.51 20.87 -8.29
C ALA A 224 -13.19 20.69 -9.78
N ALA A 225 -13.10 19.45 -10.27
CA ALA A 225 -12.89 19.16 -11.68
C ALA A 225 -14.06 19.66 -12.55
N GLU A 226 -15.31 19.41 -12.15
CA GLU A 226 -16.49 19.91 -12.84
C GLU A 226 -16.53 21.45 -12.88
N ILE A 227 -16.21 22.13 -11.77
CA ILE A 227 -16.10 23.59 -11.72
C ILE A 227 -15.05 24.09 -12.72
N LYS A 228 -13.88 23.46 -12.76
CA LYS A 228 -12.80 23.83 -13.69
C LYS A 228 -13.25 23.71 -15.15
N GLU A 229 -13.95 22.63 -15.49
CA GLU A 229 -14.48 22.41 -16.84
C GLU A 229 -15.54 23.45 -17.23
N ILE A 230 -16.50 23.73 -16.33
CA ILE A 230 -17.53 24.76 -16.56
C ILE A 230 -16.90 26.13 -16.73
N VAL A 231 -15.89 26.48 -15.94
CA VAL A 231 -15.16 27.75 -16.07
C VAL A 231 -14.45 27.84 -17.41
N ALA A 232 -13.82 26.75 -17.87
CA ALA A 232 -13.17 26.71 -19.17
C ALA A 232 -14.16 26.93 -20.32
N LYS A 233 -15.32 26.24 -20.31
CA LYS A 233 -16.40 26.43 -21.30
C LYS A 233 -16.95 27.85 -21.27
N ARG A 234 -17.22 28.38 -20.07
CA ARG A 234 -17.74 29.76 -19.89
C ARG A 234 -16.81 30.81 -20.47
N ASN A 235 -15.50 30.64 -20.31
CA ASN A 235 -14.50 31.58 -20.84
C ASN A 235 -14.40 31.55 -22.37
N GLN A 236 -14.94 30.52 -23.04
CA GLN A 236 -15.02 30.43 -24.50
C GLN A 236 -16.36 30.96 -25.05
N ALA A 237 -17.40 31.06 -24.21
CA ALA A 237 -18.72 31.56 -24.60
C ALA A 237 -18.73 33.10 -24.72
N GLU A 238 -19.57 33.61 -25.62
CA GLU A 238 -19.73 35.06 -25.81
C GLU A 238 -20.33 35.72 -24.55
N PRO A 239 -19.69 36.77 -23.99
CA PRO A 239 -20.17 37.43 -22.78
C PRO A 239 -21.62 37.90 -22.91
N GLY A 240 -22.47 37.52 -21.95
CA GLY A 240 -23.88 37.91 -21.91
C GLY A 240 -24.82 37.06 -22.77
N SER A 241 -24.30 36.10 -23.56
CA SER A 241 -25.11 35.10 -24.26
C SER A 241 -25.89 34.20 -23.30
N GLU A 242 -26.92 33.53 -23.82
CA GLU A 242 -27.71 32.55 -23.05
C GLU A 242 -26.82 31.43 -22.49
N GLU A 243 -25.87 30.93 -23.29
CA GLU A 243 -24.89 29.93 -22.88
C GLU A 243 -23.98 30.46 -21.76
N PHE A 244 -23.43 31.67 -21.91
CA PHE A 244 -22.59 32.29 -20.88
C PHE A 244 -23.34 32.46 -19.55
N ASN A 245 -24.60 32.90 -19.62
CA ASN A 245 -25.44 33.09 -18.43
C ASN A 245 -25.78 31.74 -17.76
N ALA A 246 -26.09 30.71 -18.55
CA ALA A 246 -26.35 29.35 -18.05
C ALA A 246 -25.11 28.74 -17.37
N LEU A 247 -23.93 28.85 -18.00
CA LEU A 247 -22.66 28.38 -17.43
C LEU A 247 -22.29 29.16 -16.16
N THR A 248 -22.55 30.47 -16.11
CA THR A 248 -22.33 31.30 -14.92
C THR A 248 -23.24 30.88 -13.77
N ALA A 249 -24.52 30.60 -14.04
CA ALA A 249 -25.46 30.10 -13.04
C ALA A 249 -25.01 28.73 -12.50
N ARG A 250 -24.62 27.81 -13.39
CA ARG A 250 -24.11 26.49 -13.02
C ARG A 250 -22.83 26.57 -12.20
N GLN A 251 -21.88 27.42 -12.60
CA GLN A 251 -20.67 27.67 -11.82
C GLN A 251 -21.00 28.13 -10.40
N ARG A 252 -21.94 29.07 -10.24
CA ARG A 252 -22.35 29.58 -8.93
C ARG A 252 -22.96 28.49 -8.05
N GLU A 253 -23.79 27.63 -8.62
CA GLU A 253 -24.39 26.47 -7.93
C GLU A 253 -23.31 25.51 -7.43
N LEU A 254 -22.40 25.08 -8.32
CA LEU A 254 -21.33 24.14 -7.97
C LEU A 254 -20.38 24.73 -6.92
N MET A 255 -20.03 26.02 -7.04
CA MET A 255 -19.23 26.72 -6.04
C MET A 255 -19.92 26.82 -4.68
N ALA A 256 -21.25 26.95 -4.64
CA ALA A 256 -22.01 26.94 -3.39
C ALA A 256 -21.96 25.56 -2.71
N ARG A 257 -22.17 24.47 -3.48
CA ARG A 257 -22.03 23.09 -3.00
C ARG A 257 -20.61 22.83 -2.48
N PHE A 258 -19.59 23.27 -3.21
CA PHE A 258 -18.19 23.10 -2.84
C PHE A 258 -17.84 23.81 -1.52
N ARG A 259 -18.38 25.01 -1.29
CA ARG A 259 -18.18 25.74 -0.03
C ARG A 259 -18.91 25.10 1.14
N ALA A 260 -20.12 24.57 0.91
CA ALA A 260 -20.90 23.89 1.94
C ALA A 260 -20.21 22.63 2.48
N MET A 261 -19.39 21.97 1.65
CA MET A 261 -18.58 20.82 2.06
C MET A 261 -17.43 21.18 3.03
N VAL A 262 -17.03 22.45 3.15
CA VAL A 262 -15.91 22.90 4.01
C VAL A 262 -16.39 23.35 5.39
N ASN A 263 -17.60 23.91 5.45
CA ASN A 263 -18.23 24.38 6.67
C ASN A 263 -19.70 23.95 6.62
N PRO A 264 -20.05 22.76 7.14
CA PRO A 264 -21.45 22.44 7.35
C PRO A 264 -21.98 23.51 8.31
N LYS A 265 -22.88 24.38 7.84
CA LYS A 265 -23.60 25.24 8.77
C LYS A 265 -24.33 24.33 9.76
N PRO A 266 -24.33 24.66 11.06
CA PRO A 266 -25.11 23.93 12.05
C PRO A 266 -26.60 23.93 11.70
#